data_AF-A0A0C3ASD0-F1
#
_entry.id   AF-A0A0C3ASD0-F1
#
_cell.length_a   1.000
_cell.length_b   1.000
_cell.length_c   1.000
_cell.angle_alpha   90.00
_cell.angle_beta   90.00
_cell.angle_gamma   90.00
#
_symmetry.space_group_name_H-M   'P 1'
#
loop_
_entity.id
_entity.type
_entity.pdbx_description
1 polymer ?
#
loop_
_entity_poly.entity_id
_entity_poly.type
_entity_poly.pdbx_seq_one_letter_code
_entity_poly.pdbx_strand_id
1 'polypeptide(L)'
;MLRFFTYSAVINNLIAAMCCMWSMQMYSDLPERAQQLPLRDENSWPARVSRGEYLTQELILDVSTSILEEFGIYKAHSWISLGELLWTVLGLLCTFLTFTIYLWLTQSRAIAGALMMFAVPGFFGLGFPFISMLLQAAEWDKPVSALKKSSTFVSKQDSTRRINDVA
;
A
#
# COMPACT_ATOMS: atom_id res chain seq x y z
N MET A 1 -5.19 31.15 -12.67
CA MET A 1 -4.68 29.77 -12.73
C MET A 1 -3.80 29.39 -11.55
N LEU A 2 -2.75 30.15 -11.19
CA LEU A 2 -1.82 29.79 -10.10
C LEU A 2 -2.51 29.43 -8.78
N ARG A 3 -3.47 30.26 -8.34
CA ARG A 3 -4.25 30.03 -7.10
C ARG A 3 -4.97 28.68 -7.06
N PHE A 4 -5.51 28.22 -8.19
CA PHE A 4 -6.19 26.93 -8.26
C PHE A 4 -5.21 25.78 -8.01
N PHE A 5 -4.04 25.80 -8.66
CA PHE A 5 -3.00 24.80 -8.43
C PHE A 5 -2.44 24.86 -7.01
N THR A 6 -2.24 26.05 -6.46
CA THR A 6 -1.78 26.21 -5.07
C THR A 6 -2.80 25.66 -4.07
N TYR A 7 -4.08 26.00 -4.20
CA TYR A 7 -5.11 25.48 -3.30
C TYR A 7 -5.30 23.98 -3.46
N SER A 8 -5.29 23.45 -4.69
CA SER A 8 -5.36 22.01 -4.96
C SER A 8 -4.15 21.26 -4.38
N ALA A 9 -2.94 21.83 -4.49
CA ALA A 9 -1.75 21.23 -3.89
C ALA A 9 -1.83 21.20 -2.36
N VAL A 10 -2.28 22.29 -1.74
CA VAL A 10 -2.45 22.36 -0.28
C VAL A 10 -3.51 21.36 0.20
N ILE A 11 -4.66 21.31 -0.46
CA ILE A 11 -5.75 20.39 -0.10
C ILE A 11 -5.30 18.94 -0.29
N ASN A 12 -4.68 18.58 -1.41
CA ASN A 12 -4.21 17.21 -1.64
C ASN A 12 -3.15 16.78 -0.63
N ASN A 13 -2.20 17.66 -0.28
CA ASN A 13 -1.20 17.35 0.75
C ASN A 13 -1.84 17.21 2.13
N LEU A 14 -2.88 17.99 2.45
CA LEU A 14 -3.61 17.86 3.71
C LEU A 14 -4.36 16.53 3.79
N ILE A 15 -5.03 16.12 2.70
CA ILE A 15 -5.73 14.83 2.67
C ILE A 15 -4.72 13.69 2.73
N ALA A 16 -3.60 13.77 2.01
CA ALA A 16 -2.51 12.78 2.11
C ALA A 16 -2.01 12.66 3.55
N ALA A 17 -1.75 13.78 4.23
CA ALA A 17 -1.33 13.79 5.63
C ALA A 17 -2.40 13.20 6.57
N MET A 18 -3.68 13.49 6.34
CA MET A 18 -4.78 12.87 7.09
C MET A 18 -4.84 11.35 6.87
N CYS A 19 -4.62 10.88 5.63
CA CYS A 19 -4.51 9.45 5.33
C CYS A 19 -3.34 8.82 6.08
N CYS A 20 -2.15 9.45 6.07
CA CYS A 20 -0.99 8.96 6.84
C CYS A 20 -1.30 8.87 8.34
N MET A 21 -1.92 9.91 8.93
CA MET A 21 -2.29 9.91 10.36
C MET A 21 -3.29 8.79 10.67
N TRP A 22 -4.26 8.56 9.78
CA TRP A 22 -5.22 7.48 9.93
C TRP A 22 -4.57 6.10 9.81
N SER A 23 -3.65 5.91 8.86
CA SER A 23 -2.81 4.71 8.75
C SER A 23 -2.03 4.48 10.05
N MET A 24 -1.37 5.50 10.58
CA MET A 24 -0.63 5.41 11.84
C MET A 24 -1.51 5.00 13.03
N GLN A 25 -2.72 5.56 13.14
CA GLN A 25 -3.66 5.18 14.18
C GLN A 25 -4.10 3.72 14.04
N MET A 26 -4.35 3.26 12.82
CA MET A 26 -4.67 1.86 12.55
C MET A 26 -3.55 0.91 12.97
N TYR A 27 -2.29 1.32 12.80
CA TYR A 27 -1.13 0.56 13.28
C TYR A 27 -0.95 0.66 14.80
N SER A 28 -1.30 1.77 15.44
CA SER A 28 -1.25 1.87 16.91
C SER A 28 -2.29 0.97 17.58
N ASP A 29 -3.40 0.71 16.90
CA ASP A 29 -4.49 -0.14 17.41
C ASP A 29 -4.25 -1.64 17.16
N LEU A 30 -3.24 -2.01 16.36
CA LEU A 30 -2.84 -3.41 16.13
C LEU A 30 -2.62 -4.20 17.43
N PRO A 31 -1.81 -3.75 18.41
CA PRO A 31 -1.59 -4.50 19.64
C PRO A 31 -2.88 -4.70 20.46
N GLU A 32 -3.79 -3.73 20.48
CA GLU A 32 -5.07 -3.88 21.16
C GLU A 32 -5.95 -4.95 20.48
N ARG A 33 -6.02 -4.92 19.14
CA ARG A 33 -6.73 -5.96 18.36
C ARG A 33 -6.06 -7.33 18.49
N ALA A 34 -4.73 -7.37 18.52
CA ALA A 34 -3.94 -8.57 18.74
C ALA A 34 -4.27 -9.27 20.06
N GLN A 35 -4.54 -8.50 21.11
CA GLN A 35 -4.95 -9.04 22.42
C GLN A 35 -6.39 -9.54 22.45
N GLN A 36 -7.28 -8.97 21.61
CA GLN A 36 -8.68 -9.37 21.54
C GLN A 36 -8.92 -10.58 20.62
N LEU A 37 -8.05 -10.81 19.63
CA LEU A 37 -8.14 -11.91 18.67
C LEU A 37 -8.15 -13.32 19.30
N PRO A 38 -7.31 -13.65 20.31
CA PRO A 38 -7.36 -14.93 21.00
C PRO A 38 -8.69 -15.26 21.68
N LEU A 39 -9.45 -14.23 22.06
CA LEU A 39 -10.77 -14.39 22.68
C LEU A 39 -11.87 -14.71 21.66
N ARG A 40 -11.62 -14.42 20.37
CA ARG A 40 -12.59 -14.56 19.29
C ARG A 40 -12.29 -15.74 18.36
N ASP A 41 -11.02 -16.02 18.11
CA ASP A 41 -10.58 -17.15 17.29
C ASP A 41 -9.39 -17.85 17.97
N GLU A 42 -9.64 -19.07 18.43
CA GLU A 42 -8.68 -19.90 19.14
C GLU A 42 -7.54 -20.39 18.24
N ASN A 43 -7.70 -20.34 16.91
CA ASN A 43 -6.66 -20.71 15.94
C ASN A 43 -5.90 -19.51 15.36
N SER A 44 -6.19 -18.29 15.84
CA SER A 44 -5.45 -17.10 15.42
C SER A 44 -3.98 -17.16 15.85
N TRP A 45 -3.08 -16.56 15.08
CA TRP A 45 -1.65 -16.54 15.40
C TRP A 45 -1.30 -15.92 16.76
N PRO A 46 -1.95 -14.82 17.20
CA PRO A 46 -1.73 -14.31 18.56
C PRO A 46 -2.06 -15.32 19.65
N ALA A 47 -3.05 -16.19 19.44
CA ALA A 47 -3.40 -17.28 20.36
C ALA A 47 -2.38 -18.43 20.32
N ARG A 48 -1.82 -18.72 19.15
CA ARG A 48 -0.77 -19.73 18.98
C ARG A 48 0.54 -19.30 19.64
N VAL A 49 0.90 -18.02 19.50
CA VAL A 49 2.07 -17.42 20.14
C VAL A 49 1.91 -17.39 21.66
N SER A 50 0.72 -17.07 22.19
CA SER A 50 0.48 -17.12 23.64
C SER A 50 0.52 -18.54 24.22
N ARG A 51 0.28 -19.57 23.38
CA ARG A 51 0.47 -20.99 23.71
C ARG A 51 1.91 -21.48 23.59
N GLY A 52 2.85 -20.62 23.19
CA GLY A 52 4.28 -20.95 23.09
C GLY A 52 4.70 -21.56 21.75
N GLU A 53 3.86 -21.47 20.71
CA GLU A 53 4.29 -21.82 19.35
C GLU A 53 5.25 -20.74 18.81
N TYR A 54 6.35 -21.17 18.19
CA TYR A 54 7.32 -20.27 17.58
C TYR A 54 6.78 -19.68 16.27
N LEU A 55 7.00 -18.39 16.04
CA LEU A 55 6.73 -17.77 14.73
C LEU A 55 7.59 -18.47 13.67
N THR A 56 6.96 -18.98 12.62
CA THR A 56 7.66 -19.52 11.45
C THR A 56 8.56 -18.42 10.85
N GLN A 57 9.79 -18.76 10.48
CA GLN A 57 10.79 -17.82 9.96
C GLN A 57 10.32 -17.05 8.71
N GLU A 58 9.41 -17.65 7.93
CA GLU A 58 8.75 -17.03 6.78
C GLU A 58 7.87 -15.83 7.19
N LEU A 59 7.24 -15.87 8.35
CA LEU A 59 6.40 -14.79 8.90
C LEU A 59 7.23 -13.61 9.42
N ILE A 60 8.48 -13.87 9.83
CA ILE A 60 9.45 -12.87 10.31
C ILE A 60 10.17 -12.18 9.14
N LEU A 61 10.21 -12.80 7.97
CA LEU A 61 10.77 -12.19 6.75
C LEU A 61 9.71 -11.41 5.95
N ASP A 62 8.43 -11.76 6.08
CA ASP A 62 7.30 -11.14 5.36
C ASP A 62 6.41 -10.28 6.28
N VAL A 63 7.06 -9.54 7.17
CA VAL A 63 6.51 -8.86 8.38
C VAL A 63 5.40 -7.84 8.10
N SER A 64 5.28 -7.30 6.90
CA SER A 64 4.33 -6.21 6.62
C SER A 64 2.97 -6.66 6.10
N THR A 65 2.91 -7.74 5.33
CA THR A 65 1.68 -8.12 4.60
C THR A 65 1.01 -9.33 5.22
N SER A 66 1.78 -10.38 5.51
CA SER A 66 1.27 -11.65 6.02
C SER A 66 0.80 -11.53 7.47
N ILE A 67 1.48 -10.71 8.28
CA ILE A 67 1.07 -10.35 9.63
C ILE A 67 -0.27 -9.58 9.60
N LEU A 68 -0.40 -8.55 8.78
CA LEU A 68 -1.65 -7.75 8.71
C LEU A 68 -2.86 -8.54 8.18
N GLU A 69 -2.62 -9.58 7.37
CA GLU A 69 -3.64 -10.53 6.94
C GLU A 69 -4.15 -11.42 8.07
N GLU A 70 -3.24 -11.94 8.90
CA GLU A 70 -3.58 -12.76 10.06
C GLU A 70 -4.23 -11.95 11.20
N PHE A 71 -3.93 -10.66 11.31
CA PHE A 71 -4.63 -9.74 12.23
C PHE A 71 -6.00 -9.28 11.70
N GLY A 72 -6.42 -9.70 10.50
CA GLY A 72 -7.75 -9.41 9.94
C GLY A 72 -7.94 -7.96 9.46
N ILE A 73 -6.85 -7.21 9.31
CA ILE A 73 -6.86 -5.77 9.00
C ILE A 73 -6.61 -5.50 7.49
N TYR A 74 -6.20 -6.53 6.75
CA TYR A 74 -5.74 -6.48 5.36
C TYR A 74 -6.60 -5.64 4.40
N LYS A 75 -7.93 -5.84 4.38
CA LYS A 75 -8.78 -5.12 3.42
C LYS A 75 -8.80 -3.62 3.67
N ALA A 76 -9.04 -3.18 4.91
CA ALA A 76 -9.09 -1.76 5.21
C ALA A 76 -7.72 -1.11 5.02
N HIS A 77 -6.64 -1.80 5.39
CA HIS A 77 -5.27 -1.32 5.23
C HIS A 77 -4.90 -1.09 3.75
N SER A 78 -5.26 -2.03 2.88
CA SER A 78 -4.95 -1.94 1.45
C SER A 78 -5.64 -0.75 0.78
N TRP A 79 -6.91 -0.49 1.07
CA TRP A 79 -7.65 0.66 0.53
C TRP A 79 -7.10 2.00 1.02
N ILE A 80 -6.74 2.08 2.31
CA ILE A 80 -6.18 3.30 2.90
C ILE A 80 -4.80 3.58 2.30
N SER A 81 -3.96 2.56 2.17
CA SER A 81 -2.61 2.70 1.58
C SER A 81 -2.67 3.10 0.10
N LEU A 82 -3.65 2.57 -0.65
CA LEU A 82 -3.88 2.96 -2.04
C LEU A 82 -4.32 4.43 -2.13
N GLY A 83 -5.22 4.87 -1.25
CA GLY A 83 -5.66 6.26 -1.16
C GLY A 83 -4.53 7.22 -0.80
N GLU A 84 -3.71 6.84 0.18
CA GLU A 84 -2.53 7.58 0.62
C GLU A 84 -1.53 7.75 -0.54
N LEU A 85 -1.24 6.68 -1.27
CA LEU A 85 -0.37 6.68 -2.44
C LEU A 85 -0.90 7.60 -3.55
N LEU A 86 -2.18 7.47 -3.90
CA LEU A 86 -2.83 8.27 -4.96
C LEU A 86 -2.80 9.76 -4.65
N TRP A 87 -3.17 10.14 -3.42
CA TRP A 87 -3.17 11.54 -2.99
C TRP A 87 -1.79 12.14 -2.81
N THR A 88 -0.82 11.33 -2.38
CA THR A 88 0.58 11.77 -2.32
C THR A 88 1.13 12.03 -3.71
N VAL A 89 0.95 11.13 -4.68
CA VAL A 89 1.41 11.31 -6.06
C VAL A 89 0.71 12.50 -6.73
N LEU A 90 -0.60 12.65 -6.52
CA LEU A 90 -1.36 13.79 -7.05
C LEU A 90 -0.93 15.12 -6.43
N GLY A 91 -0.71 15.16 -5.10
CA GLY A 91 -0.18 16.31 -4.39
C GLY A 91 1.21 16.71 -4.86
N LEU A 92 2.09 15.73 -5.09
CA LEU A 92 3.44 15.94 -5.62
C LEU A 92 3.39 16.57 -7.01
N LEU A 93 2.58 16.01 -7.92
CA LEU A 93 2.39 16.53 -9.28
C LEU A 93 1.86 17.97 -9.27
N CYS A 94 0.88 18.25 -8.41
CA CYS A 94 0.28 19.57 -8.29
C CYS A 94 1.29 20.60 -7.72
N THR A 95 2.10 20.19 -6.75
CA THR A 95 3.16 21.02 -6.16
C THR A 95 4.25 21.33 -7.19
N PHE A 96 4.67 20.33 -7.97
CA PHE A 96 5.66 20.50 -9.04
C PHE A 96 5.17 21.42 -10.15
N LEU A 97 3.91 21.26 -10.59
CA LEU A 97 3.29 22.15 -11.57
C LEU A 97 3.16 23.58 -11.04
N THR A 98 2.73 23.75 -9.78
CA THR A 98 2.64 25.08 -9.15
C THR A 98 4.00 25.75 -9.10
N PHE A 99 5.03 25.02 -8.65
CA PHE A 99 6.40 25.51 -8.55
C PHE A 99 6.97 25.88 -9.93
N THR A 100 6.75 25.03 -10.93
CA THR A 100 7.12 25.27 -12.33
C THR A 100 6.51 26.57 -12.83
N ILE A 101 5.17 26.69 -12.78
CA ILE A 101 4.46 27.87 -13.27
C ILE A 101 4.92 29.13 -12.51
N TYR A 102 5.13 29.01 -11.19
CA TYR A 102 5.60 30.13 -10.37
C TYR A 102 6.99 30.63 -10.79
N LEU A 103 7.96 29.73 -10.99
CA LEU A 103 9.30 30.10 -11.41
C LEU A 103 9.32 30.79 -12.77
N TRP A 104 8.58 30.25 -13.73
CA TRP A 104 8.53 30.80 -15.08
C TRP A 104 7.78 32.14 -15.17
N LEU A 105 6.90 32.44 -14.21
CA LEU A 105 6.18 33.72 -14.16
C LEU A 105 6.92 34.81 -13.37
N THR A 106 7.72 34.44 -12.37
CA THR A 106 8.35 35.42 -11.45
C THR A 106 9.83 35.66 -11.72
N GLN A 107 10.55 34.67 -12.27
CA GLN A 107 12.00 34.75 -12.45
C GLN A 107 12.38 34.92 -13.92
N SER A 108 13.59 35.43 -14.16
CA SER A 108 14.16 35.45 -15.50
C SER A 108 14.37 34.03 -16.02
N ARG A 109 14.29 33.84 -17.34
CA ARG A 109 14.39 32.50 -17.99
C ARG A 109 15.66 31.75 -17.58
N ALA A 110 16.77 32.46 -17.36
CA ALA A 110 18.04 31.89 -16.92
C ALA A 110 17.96 31.31 -15.50
N ILE A 111 17.35 32.05 -14.57
CA ILE A 111 17.19 31.63 -13.17
C ILE A 111 16.18 30.48 -13.07
N ALA A 112 15.06 30.57 -13.80
CA ALA A 112 14.08 29.50 -13.85
C ALA A 112 14.69 28.20 -14.38
N GLY A 113 15.48 28.27 -15.45
CA GLY A 113 16.21 27.11 -15.98
C GLY A 113 17.20 26.51 -14.97
N ALA A 114 17.97 27.34 -14.29
CA ALA A 114 18.93 26.89 -13.28
C ALA A 114 18.25 26.19 -12.09
N LEU A 115 17.11 26.71 -11.61
CA LEU A 115 16.36 26.10 -10.51
C LEU A 115 15.70 24.77 -10.93
N MET A 116 15.28 24.65 -12.19
CA MET A 116 14.71 23.42 -12.73
C MET A 116 15.70 22.26 -12.78
N MET A 117 17.00 22.54 -12.94
CA MET A 117 18.05 21.52 -12.87
C MET A 117 18.09 20.80 -11.51
N PHE A 118 17.63 21.44 -10.43
CA PHE A 118 17.55 20.83 -9.09
C PHE A 118 16.15 20.29 -8.79
N ALA A 119 15.11 21.01 -9.23
CA ALA A 119 13.73 20.64 -8.95
C ALA A 119 13.31 19.34 -9.66
N VAL A 120 13.77 19.12 -10.90
CA VAL A 120 13.43 17.92 -11.67
C VAL A 120 14.02 16.65 -11.04
N PRO A 121 15.33 16.56 -10.74
CA PRO A 121 15.88 15.39 -10.03
C PRO A 121 15.25 15.18 -8.65
N GLY A 122 14.95 16.26 -7.91
CA GLY A 122 14.27 16.15 -6.62
C GLY A 122 12.87 15.55 -6.74
N PHE A 123 12.09 15.99 -7.74
CA PHE A 123 10.77 15.45 -8.02
C PHE A 123 10.82 13.97 -8.40
N PHE A 124 11.73 13.58 -9.29
CA PHE A 124 11.88 12.18 -9.70
C PHE A 124 12.46 11.30 -8.58
N GLY A 125 13.40 11.81 -7.79
CA GLY A 125 13.97 11.10 -6.64
C GLY A 125 12.93 10.82 -5.56
N LEU A 126 12.02 11.77 -5.31
CA LEU A 126 10.90 11.59 -4.39
C LEU A 126 9.78 10.74 -4.99
N GLY A 127 9.49 10.87 -6.29
CA GLY A 127 8.42 10.13 -6.97
C GLY A 127 8.75 8.67 -7.27
N PHE A 128 10.02 8.34 -7.50
CA PHE A 128 10.48 6.99 -7.85
C PHE A 128 10.02 5.89 -6.87
N PRO A 129 10.19 6.01 -5.53
CA PRO A 129 9.71 4.99 -4.61
C PRO A 129 8.20 4.76 -4.71
N PHE A 130 7.40 5.84 -4.82
CA PHE A 130 5.94 5.73 -4.95
C PHE A 130 5.53 5.08 -6.27
N ILE A 131 6.18 5.41 -7.39
CA ILE A 131 5.93 4.79 -8.69
C ILE A 131 6.29 3.30 -8.65
N SER A 132 7.41 2.95 -8.00
CA SER A 132 7.83 1.55 -7.83
C SER A 132 6.84 0.74 -6.99
N MET A 133 6.29 1.34 -5.93
CA MET A 133 5.20 0.73 -5.13
C MET A 133 3.91 0.59 -5.94
N LEU A 134 3.56 1.58 -6.76
CA LEU A 134 2.35 1.55 -7.60
C LEU A 134 2.45 0.47 -8.69
N LEU A 135 3.64 0.31 -9.30
CA LEU A 135 3.94 -0.77 -10.24
C LEU A 135 3.84 -2.14 -9.57
N GLN A 136 4.40 -2.30 -8.37
CA GLN A 136 4.28 -3.55 -7.61
C GLN A 136 2.82 -3.85 -7.24
N ALA A 137 2.05 -2.85 -6.81
CA ALA A 137 0.62 -3.00 -6.52
C ALA A 137 -0.19 -3.41 -7.77
N ALA A 138 0.17 -2.91 -8.94
CA ALA A 138 -0.46 -3.30 -10.21
C ALA A 138 -0.10 -4.73 -10.66
N GLU A 139 1.05 -5.26 -10.23
CA GLU A 139 1.42 -6.67 -10.46
C GLU A 139 0.71 -7.63 -9.50
N TRP A 140 0.37 -7.21 -8.29
CA TRP A 140 -0.34 -8.00 -7.27
C TRP A 140 -1.78 -8.39 -7.61
N ASP A 141 -2.41 -7.77 -8.61
CA ASP A 141 -3.74 -8.18 -9.09
C ASP A 141 -3.68 -9.41 -10.03
N LYS A 142 -2.48 -9.82 -10.45
CA LYS A 142 -2.29 -10.89 -11.45
C LYS A 142 -2.06 -12.33 -10.94
N PRO A 143 -1.64 -12.65 -9.70
CA PRO A 143 -1.40 -14.04 -9.32
C PRO A 143 -2.56 -14.73 -8.57
N VAL A 144 -3.53 -14.00 -7.99
CA VAL A 144 -4.62 -14.63 -7.20
C VAL A 144 -5.68 -15.30 -8.10
N SER A 145 -5.92 -14.74 -9.29
CA SER A 145 -6.84 -15.31 -10.28
C SER A 145 -6.28 -16.56 -10.97
N ALA A 146 -4.95 -16.69 -11.07
CA ALA A 146 -4.28 -17.88 -11.61
C ALA A 146 -4.23 -19.03 -10.59
N LEU A 147 -4.00 -18.74 -9.30
CA LEU A 147 -3.97 -19.76 -8.24
C LEU A 147 -5.36 -20.33 -7.93
N LYS A 148 -6.42 -19.52 -7.97
CA LYS A 148 -7.79 -20.01 -7.76
C LYS A 148 -8.26 -20.95 -8.87
N LYS A 149 -7.78 -20.75 -10.11
CA LYS A 149 -8.07 -21.61 -11.27
C LYS A 149 -7.30 -22.94 -11.22
N SER A 150 -6.08 -22.92 -10.65
CA SER A 150 -5.28 -24.12 -10.42
C SER A 150 -5.85 -25.00 -9.30
N SER A 151 -6.29 -24.42 -8.17
CA SER A 151 -6.85 -25.19 -7.05
C SER A 151 -8.22 -25.82 -7.39
N THR A 152 -9.03 -25.19 -8.24
CA THR A 152 -10.27 -25.80 -8.75
C THR A 152 -10.02 -26.94 -9.75
N PHE A 153 -8.91 -26.89 -10.49
CA PHE A 153 -8.51 -27.98 -11.37
C PHE A 153 -8.01 -29.20 -10.59
N VAL A 154 -7.16 -28.98 -9.58
CA VAL A 154 -6.64 -30.05 -8.71
C VAL A 154 -7.78 -30.71 -7.91
N SER A 155 -8.73 -29.93 -7.38
CA SER A 155 -9.88 -30.48 -6.64
C SER A 155 -10.80 -31.34 -7.52
N LYS A 156 -11.05 -30.95 -8.79
CA LYS A 156 -11.84 -31.79 -9.71
C LYS A 156 -11.15 -33.09 -10.07
N GLN A 157 -9.84 -33.03 -10.33
CA GLN A 157 -9.05 -34.20 -10.73
C GLN A 157 -8.93 -35.23 -9.60
N ASP A 158 -8.81 -34.76 -8.35
CA ASP A 158 -8.73 -35.62 -7.17
C ASP A 158 -10.10 -36.28 -6.84
N SER A 159 -11.20 -35.58 -7.11
CA SER A 159 -12.55 -36.14 -6.97
C SER A 159 -12.88 -37.18 -8.04
N THR A 160 -12.40 -37.03 -9.28
CA THR A 160 -12.59 -38.04 -10.34
C THR A 160 -11.75 -39.29 -10.10
N ARG A 161 -10.58 -39.16 -9.48
CA ARG A 161 -9.72 -40.32 -9.14
C ARG A 161 -10.36 -41.21 -8.07
N ARG A 162 -10.90 -40.61 -6.99
CA ARG A 162 -11.55 -41.38 -5.91
C ARG A 162 -12.81 -42.13 -6.34
N ILE A 163 -13.49 -41.70 -7.40
CA ILE A 163 -14.69 -42.40 -7.89
C ILE A 163 -14.31 -43.66 -8.69
N ASN A 164 -13.16 -43.65 -9.37
CA ASN A 164 -12.69 -44.82 -10.14
C ASN A 164 -12.01 -45.90 -9.29
N ASP A 165 -11.57 -45.57 -8.07
CA ASP A 165 -10.95 -46.54 -7.16
C ASP A 165 -12.01 -47.31 -6.31
N VAL A 166 -13.31 -47.02 -6.48
CA VAL A 166 -14.43 -47.59 -5.70
C VAL A 166 -15.40 -48.40 -6.60
N ALA A 167 -15.11 -48.54 -7.89
CA ALA A 167 -15.84 -49.38 -8.85
C ALA A 167 -15.00 -50.61 -9.23
#